data_AF-A0A8T4E653-F1
#
_entry.id   AF-A0A8T4E653-F1
#
_cell.length_a   1.000
_cell.length_b   1.000
_cell.length_c   1.000
_cell.angle_alpha   90.00
_cell.angle_beta   90.00
_cell.angle_gamma   90.00
#
_symmetry.space_group_name_H-M   'P 1'
#
loop_
_entity.id
_entity.type
_entity.pdbx_description
1 polymer ?
#
loop_
_entity_poly.entity_id
_entity_poly.type
_entity_poly.pdbx_seq_one_letter_code
_entity_poly.pdbx_strand_id
1 'polypeptide(L)'
;MWLEIFLIPFVLALVLFIIFWIVHEGSRWQKHPQLGIFARIIQASPGRAFLIFLVLTIAFIPLGLLLMTGMWIDKIAIGITPEKSDVVNVMLLTFLVLAGAFAVMYGAYGTWRQASRAEAELKVRPSSA
;
A
#
# COMPACT_ATOMS: atom_id res chain seq x y z
N MET A 1 -8.62 -5.70 -23.70
CA MET A 1 -7.20 -6.11 -23.69
C MET A 1 -6.36 -5.13 -22.88
N TRP A 2 -6.52 -3.81 -23.05
CA TRP A 2 -5.80 -2.81 -22.27
C TRP A 2 -6.19 -2.78 -20.80
N LEU A 3 -7.47 -3.02 -20.49
CA LEU A 3 -7.94 -3.16 -19.11
C LEU A 3 -7.18 -4.27 -18.38
N GLU A 4 -7.05 -5.45 -19.00
CA GLU A 4 -6.35 -6.60 -18.40
C GLU A 4 -4.88 -6.28 -18.16
N ILE A 5 -4.22 -5.63 -19.12
CA ILE A 5 -2.82 -5.20 -19.01
C ILE A 5 -2.64 -4.23 -17.84
N PHE A 6 -3.53 -3.24 -17.71
CA PHE A 6 -3.47 -2.24 -16.64
C PHE A 6 -4.00 -2.74 -15.30
N LEU A 7 -4.75 -3.84 -15.29
CA LEU A 7 -5.18 -4.54 -14.07
C LEU A 7 -4.02 -5.20 -13.35
N ILE A 8 -3.04 -5.72 -14.09
CA ILE A 8 -1.87 -6.40 -13.52
C ILE A 8 -1.14 -5.55 -12.47
N PRO A 9 -0.67 -4.31 -12.75
CA PRO A 9 0.05 -3.53 -11.75
C PRO A 9 -0.83 -3.13 -10.55
N PHE A 10 -2.13 -2.91 -10.75
CA PHE A 10 -3.07 -2.65 -9.65
C PHE A 10 -3.18 -3.85 -8.70
N VAL A 11 -3.39 -5.05 -9.26
CA VAL A 11 -3.49 -6.29 -8.49
C VAL A 11 -2.16 -6.62 -7.81
N LEU A 12 -1.02 -6.41 -8.49
CA LEU A 12 0.31 -6.61 -7.88
C LEU A 12 0.53 -5.69 -6.69
N ALA A 13 0.16 -4.40 -6.79
CA ALA A 13 0.25 -3.47 -5.67
C ALA A 13 -0.65 -3.92 -4.49
N LEU A 14 -1.86 -4.40 -4.78
CA LEU A 14 -2.77 -4.94 -3.75
C LEU A 14 -2.21 -6.18 -3.07
N VAL A 15 -1.67 -7.13 -3.84
CA VAL A 15 -1.04 -8.35 -3.31
C VAL A 15 0.18 -8.00 -2.46
N LEU A 16 1.04 -7.11 -2.94
CA LEU A 16 2.20 -6.63 -2.17
C LEU A 16 1.77 -5.95 -0.88
N PHE A 17 0.74 -5.11 -0.94
CA PHE A 17 0.17 -4.46 0.24
C PHE A 17 -0.30 -5.49 1.27
N ILE A 18 -1.06 -6.50 0.85
CA ILE A 18 -1.56 -7.56 1.74
C ILE A 18 -0.40 -8.37 2.32
N ILE A 19 0.61 -8.74 1.51
CA ILE A 19 1.81 -9.45 1.99
C ILE A 19 2.49 -8.62 3.07
N PHE A 20 2.71 -7.32 2.82
CA PHE A 20 3.35 -6.44 3.78
C PHE A 20 2.51 -6.27 5.05
N TRP A 21 1.19 -6.17 4.94
CA TRP A 21 0.30 -6.11 6.09
C TRP A 21 0.40 -7.38 6.95
N ILE A 22 0.32 -8.56 6.35
CA ILE A 22 0.43 -9.84 7.07
C ILE A 22 1.80 -10.00 7.72
N VAL A 23 2.88 -9.75 6.98
CA VAL A 23 4.24 -9.97 7.48
C VAL A 23 4.69 -8.89 8.44
N HIS A 24 4.06 -7.71 8.45
CA HIS A 24 4.28 -6.69 9.48
C HIS A 24 3.82 -7.21 10.86
N GLU A 25 2.79 -8.05 10.89
CA GLU A 25 2.24 -8.63 12.11
C GLU A 25 2.97 -9.94 12.49
N GLY A 26 4.02 -9.80 13.31
CA GLY A 26 4.65 -10.91 14.02
C GLY A 26 6.05 -11.29 13.53
N SER A 27 6.99 -11.37 14.47
CA SER A 27 8.41 -11.69 14.20
C SER A 27 8.63 -13.10 13.62
N ARG A 28 7.67 -14.02 13.80
CA ARG A 28 7.72 -15.39 13.24
C ARG A 28 7.93 -15.40 11.73
N TRP A 29 7.43 -14.39 11.02
CA TRP A 29 7.53 -14.31 9.56
C TRP A 29 8.96 -14.15 9.06
N GLN A 30 9.88 -13.61 9.87
CA GLN A 30 11.29 -13.43 9.49
C GLN A 30 12.00 -14.74 9.14
N LYS A 31 11.55 -15.86 9.72
CA LYS A 31 12.10 -17.20 9.48
C LYS A 31 11.38 -17.94 8.34
N HIS A 32 10.32 -17.37 7.76
CA HIS A 32 9.55 -18.01 6.69
C HIS A 32 10.38 -18.08 5.40
N PRO A 33 10.43 -19.23 4.69
CA PRO A 33 11.29 -19.39 3.50
C PRO A 33 11.04 -18.36 2.39
N GLN A 34 9.77 -18.06 2.12
CA GLN A 34 9.37 -17.16 1.02
C GLN A 34 9.04 -15.75 1.52
N LEU A 35 8.40 -15.65 2.68
CA LEU A 35 7.86 -14.39 3.21
C LEU A 35 8.85 -13.67 4.12
N GLY A 36 9.93 -14.34 4.54
CA GLY A 36 10.95 -13.79 5.41
C GLY A 36 11.68 -12.60 4.81
N ILE A 37 11.81 -12.53 3.48
CA ILE A 37 12.40 -11.35 2.81
C ILE A 37 11.54 -10.12 3.06
N PHE A 38 10.22 -10.20 2.80
CA PHE A 38 9.28 -9.12 3.04
C PHE A 38 9.20 -8.74 4.52
N ALA A 39 9.15 -9.72 5.41
CA ALA A 39 9.15 -9.52 6.86
C ALA A 39 10.40 -8.75 7.33
N ARG A 40 11.60 -9.16 6.88
CA ARG A 40 12.86 -8.47 7.22
C ARG A 40 12.90 -7.04 6.68
N ILE A 41 12.33 -6.79 5.50
CA ILE A 41 12.25 -5.45 4.93
C ILE A 41 11.35 -4.57 5.80
N ILE A 42 10.11 -4.99 6.07
CA ILE A 42 9.13 -4.12 6.73
C ILE A 42 9.37 -3.97 8.23
N GLN A 43 9.86 -5.02 8.89
CA GLN A 43 10.11 -5.03 10.34
C GLN A 43 11.49 -4.45 10.72
N ALA A 44 12.30 -4.00 9.75
CA ALA A 44 13.62 -3.43 10.02
C ALA A 44 13.55 -2.17 10.91
N SER A 45 12.54 -1.33 10.73
CA SER A 45 12.25 -0.20 11.61
C SER A 45 10.80 0.27 11.46
N PRO A 46 10.21 0.88 12.52
CA PRO A 46 8.86 1.44 12.45
C PRO A 46 8.69 2.48 11.32
N GLY A 47 9.71 3.31 11.09
CA GLY A 47 9.69 4.30 10.02
C GLY A 47 9.66 3.69 8.63
N ARG A 48 10.34 2.55 8.43
CA ARG A 48 10.33 1.83 7.16
C ARG A 48 8.97 1.20 6.88
N ALA A 49 8.33 0.62 7.90
CA ALA A 49 6.98 0.12 7.80
C ALA A 49 5.99 1.21 7.38
N PHE A 50 6.03 2.37 8.05
CA PHE A 50 5.22 3.52 7.68
C PHE A 50 5.44 3.96 6.23
N LEU A 51 6.70 4.12 5.80
CA LEU A 51 7.02 4.57 4.43
C LEU A 51 6.53 3.59 3.37
N ILE A 52 6.67 2.28 3.59
CA ILE A 52 6.18 1.26 2.64
C ILE A 52 4.66 1.36 2.49
N PHE A 53 3.91 1.41 3.59
CA PHE A 53 2.45 1.54 3.53
C PHE A 53 2.01 2.88 2.94
N LEU A 54 2.72 3.98 3.22
CA LEU A 54 2.44 5.29 2.65
C LEU A 54 2.61 5.28 1.12
N VAL A 55 3.74 4.76 0.63
CA VAL A 55 4.02 4.69 -0.81
C VAL A 55 3.00 3.81 -1.52
N LEU A 56 2.67 2.64 -0.97
CA LEU A 56 1.66 1.76 -1.56
C LEU A 56 0.27 2.39 -1.55
N THR A 57 -0.10 3.09 -0.48
CA THR A 57 -1.39 3.80 -0.39
C THR A 57 -1.49 4.88 -1.48
N ILE A 58 -0.45 5.70 -1.63
CA ILE A 58 -0.41 6.74 -2.67
C ILE A 58 -0.43 6.12 -4.08
N ALA A 59 0.26 4.99 -4.28
CA ALA A 59 0.34 4.31 -5.56
C ALA A 59 -1.01 3.80 -6.08
N PHE A 60 -1.98 3.48 -5.21
CA PHE A 60 -3.31 3.07 -5.66
C PHE A 60 -4.06 4.16 -6.43
N ILE A 61 -3.75 5.45 -6.23
CA ILE A 61 -4.39 6.55 -6.96
C ILE A 61 -4.03 6.52 -8.47
N PRO A 62 -2.75 6.62 -8.88
CA PRO A 62 -2.40 6.53 -10.29
C PRO A 62 -2.71 5.15 -10.89
N LEU A 63 -2.65 4.07 -10.10
CA LEU A 63 -3.05 2.74 -10.58
C LEU A 63 -4.56 2.65 -10.86
N GLY A 64 -5.41 3.27 -10.03
CA GLY A 64 -6.85 3.38 -10.31
C GLY A 64 -7.14 4.18 -11.57
N LEU A 65 -6.43 5.30 -11.79
CA LEU A 65 -6.53 6.07 -13.04
C LEU A 65 -6.08 5.26 -14.27
N LEU A 66 -5.07 4.39 -14.09
CA LEU A 66 -4.60 3.51 -15.14
C LEU A 66 -5.66 2.46 -15.52
N LEU A 67 -6.37 1.87 -14.54
CA LEU A 67 -7.52 0.98 -14.80
C LEU A 67 -8.60 1.68 -15.63
N MET A 68 -8.97 2.89 -15.23
CA MET A 68 -9.97 3.70 -15.93
C MET A 68 -9.55 3.94 -17.38
N THR A 69 -8.28 4.30 -17.59
CA THR A 69 -7.72 4.50 -18.93
C THR A 69 -7.80 3.22 -19.77
N GLY A 70 -7.48 2.07 -19.19
CA GLY A 70 -7.56 0.77 -19.88
C GLY A 70 -8.98 0.41 -20.30
N MET A 71 -9.96 0.61 -19.42
CA MET A 71 -11.38 0.44 -19.75
C MET A 71 -11.81 1.32 -20.91
N TRP A 72 -11.41 2.59 -20.89
CA TRP A 72 -11.79 3.56 -21.92
C TRP A 72 -11.18 3.22 -23.27
N ILE A 73 -9.90 2.86 -23.32
CA ILE A 73 -9.23 2.46 -24.57
C ILE A 73 -9.94 1.22 -25.15
N ASP A 74 -10.25 0.22 -24.32
CA ASP A 74 -10.95 -0.98 -24.77
C ASP A 74 -12.35 -0.65 -25.33
N LYS A 75 -13.12 0.23 -24.69
CA LYS A 75 -14.45 0.66 -25.19
C LYS A 75 -14.37 1.44 -26.49
N ILE A 76 -13.43 2.38 -26.59
CA ILE A 76 -13.22 3.18 -27.80
C ILE A 76 -12.82 2.27 -28.96
N ALA A 77 -11.98 1.26 -28.72
CA ALA A 77 -11.53 0.31 -29.74
C ALA A 77 -12.67 -0.51 -30.36
N ILE A 78 -13.77 -0.73 -29.62
CA ILE A 78 -14.97 -1.44 -30.11
C ILE A 78 -16.10 -0.48 -30.53
N GLY A 79 -15.82 0.81 -30.65
CA GLY A 79 -16.79 1.83 -31.11
C GLY A 79 -17.83 2.25 -30.05
N ILE A 80 -17.60 1.93 -28.78
CA ILE A 80 -18.47 2.34 -27.66
C ILE A 80 -17.91 3.61 -27.03
N THR A 81 -18.75 4.62 -26.84
CA THR A 81 -18.37 5.83 -26.10
C THR A 81 -18.27 5.52 -24.60
N PRO A 82 -17.16 5.89 -23.92
CA PRO A 82 -17.05 5.70 -22.48
C PRO A 82 -18.16 6.41 -21.70
N GLU A 83 -18.66 5.76 -20.66
CA GLU A 83 -19.75 6.29 -19.85
C GLU A 83 -19.24 6.86 -18.54
N LYS A 84 -20.01 7.79 -17.95
CA LYS A 84 -19.72 8.32 -16.61
C LYS A 84 -19.74 7.21 -15.53
N SER A 85 -20.54 6.18 -15.74
CA SER A 85 -20.65 4.99 -14.87
C SER A 85 -19.31 4.27 -14.72
N ASP A 86 -18.48 4.21 -15.77
CA ASP A 86 -17.16 3.59 -15.75
C ASP A 86 -16.22 4.27 -14.75
N VAL A 87 -16.22 5.61 -14.76
CA VAL A 87 -15.42 6.42 -13.85
C VAL A 87 -15.84 6.16 -12.42
N VAL A 88 -17.16 6.21 -12.16
CA VAL A 88 -17.71 6.02 -10.82
C VAL A 88 -17.34 4.64 -10.29
N ASN A 89 -17.46 3.59 -11.10
CA ASN A 89 -17.15 2.22 -10.69
C ASN A 89 -15.66 2.05 -10.32
N VAL A 90 -14.75 2.57 -11.14
CA VAL A 90 -13.31 2.51 -10.85
C VAL A 90 -12.95 3.35 -9.62
N MET A 91 -13.57 4.52 -9.45
CA MET A 91 -13.37 5.36 -8.27
C MET A 91 -13.89 4.68 -6.99
N LEU A 92 -15.07 4.06 -7.02
CA LEU A 92 -15.62 3.32 -5.89
C LEU A 92 -14.73 2.15 -5.49
N LEU A 93 -14.22 1.39 -6.47
CA LEU A 93 -13.25 0.32 -6.21
C LEU A 93 -11.96 0.87 -5.58
N THR A 94 -11.44 1.97 -6.12
CA THR A 94 -10.21 2.61 -5.62
C THR A 94 -10.43 3.14 -4.20
N PHE A 95 -11.58 3.76 -3.91
CA PHE A 95 -11.94 4.21 -2.57
C PHE A 95 -12.09 3.08 -1.58
N LEU A 96 -12.65 1.94 -1.99
CA LEU A 96 -12.73 0.75 -1.14
C LEU A 96 -11.32 0.26 -0.73
N VAL A 97 -10.41 0.17 -1.70
CA VAL A 97 -9.01 -0.23 -1.43
C VAL A 97 -8.32 0.80 -0.53
N LEU A 98 -8.47 2.10 -0.84
CA LEU A 98 -7.87 3.18 -0.05
C LEU A 98 -8.42 3.24 1.37
N ALA A 99 -9.70 2.93 1.61
CA ALA A 99 -10.28 2.92 2.94
C ALA A 99 -9.56 1.93 3.87
N GLY A 100 -9.27 0.72 3.36
CA GLY A 100 -8.47 -0.27 4.09
C GLY A 100 -6.99 0.14 4.19
N ALA A 101 -6.41 0.60 3.08
CA ALA A 101 -4.99 0.96 3.04
C ALA A 101 -4.64 2.11 4.00
N PHE A 102 -5.51 3.11 4.07
CA PHE A 102 -5.34 4.27 4.95
C PHE A 102 -5.37 3.89 6.42
N ALA A 103 -6.25 2.97 6.83
CA ALA A 103 -6.32 2.49 8.21
C ALA A 103 -5.00 1.81 8.64
N VAL A 104 -4.46 0.93 7.80
CA VAL A 104 -3.19 0.23 8.06
C VAL A 104 -2.02 1.22 8.08
N MET A 105 -1.95 2.13 7.09
CA MET A 105 -0.93 3.17 7.01
C MET A 105 -0.93 4.07 8.26
N TYR A 106 -2.13 4.48 8.73
CA TYR A 106 -2.27 5.32 9.91
C TYR A 106 -1.83 4.59 11.19
N GLY A 107 -2.12 3.28 11.30
CA GLY A 107 -1.61 2.44 12.38
C GLY A 107 -0.07 2.37 12.40
N ALA A 108 0.55 2.18 11.24
CA ALA A 108 2.00 2.19 11.10
C ALA A 108 2.61 3.55 11.44
N TYR A 109 1.95 4.65 11.05
CA TYR A 109 2.34 6.01 11.42
C TYR A 109 2.35 6.22 12.94
N GLY A 110 1.31 5.75 13.64
CA GLY A 110 1.23 5.84 15.10
C GLY A 110 2.41 5.13 15.78
N THR A 111 2.73 3.92 15.33
CA THR A 111 3.86 3.12 15.84
C THR A 111 5.19 3.82 15.60
N TRP A 112 5.40 4.35 14.40
CA TRP A 112 6.60 5.13 14.08
C TRP A 112 6.74 6.38 14.94
N ARG A 113 5.67 7.16 15.09
CA ARG A 113 5.66 8.39 15.90
C ARG A 113 6.03 8.11 17.36
N GLN A 114 5.51 7.03 17.94
CA GLN A 114 5.84 6.62 19.31
C GLN A 114 7.30 6.20 19.43
N ALA A 115 7.81 5.39 18.48
CA ALA A 115 9.21 4.99 18.46
C ALA A 115 10.17 6.19 18.34
N SER A 116 9.89 7.13 17.44
CA SER A 116 10.71 8.34 17.28
C SER A 116 10.69 9.25 18.52
N ARG A 117 9.58 9.28 19.27
CA ARG A 117 9.51 9.99 20.55
C ARG A 117 10.36 9.32 21.62
N ALA A 118 10.25 8.00 21.75
CA ALA A 118 11.04 7.22 22.70
C ALA A 118 12.55 7.35 22.44
N GLU A 119 12.98 7.31 21.17
CA GLU A 119 14.37 7.55 20.77
C GLU A 119 14.85 8.97 21.13
N ALA A 120 13.98 9.98 20.97
CA ALA A 120 14.30 11.35 21.35
C ALA A 120 14.45 11.50 22.87
N GLU A 121 13.57 10.87 23.67
CA GLU A 121 13.66 10.87 25.14
C GLU A 121 14.94 10.20 25.64
N LEU A 122 15.37 9.10 25.02
CA LEU A 122 16.61 8.41 25.38
C LEU A 122 17.87 9.25 25.08
N LYS A 123 17.86 10.06 24.03
CA LYS A 123 18.98 10.97 23.70
C LYS A 123 19.09 12.15 24.66
N VAL A 124 17.98 12.57 25.26
CA VAL A 124 17.94 13.71 26.19
C VAL A 124 18.32 13.30 27.61
N ARG A 125 18.17 12.02 28.00
CA ARG A 125 18.70 11.53 29.28
C ARG A 125 20.23 11.45 29.18
N PRO A 126 20.99 12.26 29.94
CA PRO A 126 22.43 12.06 30.05
C PRO A 126 22.66 10.67 30.64
N SER A 127 23.67 9.96 30.15
CA SER A 127 24.25 8.80 30.80
C SER A 127 24.82 9.23 32.16
N SER A 128 23.97 9.35 33.17
CA SER A 128 24.35 9.53 34.56
C SER A 128 23.76 8.36 35.35
N ALA A 129 24.45 7.24 35.25
CA ALA A 129 24.50 6.19 36.27
C ALA A 129 25.95 5.74 36.36
#